data_AF-A0A0H2U2D5-F1
#
_entry.id   AF-A0A0H2U2D5-F1
#
_cell.length_a   1.000
_cell.length_b   1.000
_cell.length_c   1.000
_cell.angle_alpha   90.00
_cell.angle_beta   90.00
_cell.angle_gamma   90.00
#
_symmetry.space_group_name_H-M   'P 1'
#
loop_
_entity.id
_entity.type
_entity.pdbx_description
1 polymer ?
#
loop_
_entity_poly.entity_id
_entity_poly.type
_entity_poly.pdbx_seq_one_letter_code
_entity_poly.pdbx_strand_id
1 'polypeptide(L)'
;METTLPLPFLASVAVPWTGPVGENDGLSREQLACLGAVFLEATAQNLADIRAFVSRDGLAFEPYVDVTQLESQDDILSLLDGGARKVFVRPEQFDALSEHGSRVAQAVAASAQGLPATEGGLLVSGIETTAGASSAVVEQLKSRKISSLFVK
;
A
#
# COMPACT_ATOMS: atom_id res chain seq x y z
N MET A 1 17.75 2.25 -16.53
CA MET A 1 17.97 1.03 -15.74
C MET A 1 16.85 0.95 -14.74
N GLU A 2 15.94 -0.01 -14.87
CA GLU A 2 14.93 -0.26 -13.85
C GLU A 2 15.59 -1.09 -12.75
N THR A 3 16.09 -0.41 -11.71
CA THR A 3 16.61 -1.07 -10.51
C THR A 3 15.44 -1.40 -9.61
N THR A 4 14.86 -2.59 -9.76
CA THR A 4 13.93 -3.14 -8.78
C THR A 4 14.72 -3.34 -7.48
N LEU A 5 14.54 -2.45 -6.50
CA LEU A 5 15.17 -2.60 -5.19
C LEU A 5 14.82 -3.99 -4.62
N PRO A 6 15.80 -4.80 -4.21
CA PRO A 6 15.60 -6.20 -3.82
C PRO A 6 14.97 -6.35 -2.42
N LEU A 7 14.43 -5.27 -1.84
CA LEU A 7 13.90 -5.27 -0.49
C LEU A 7 12.41 -5.66 -0.54
N PRO A 8 12.02 -6.84 -0.02
CA PRO A 8 10.64 -7.33 -0.11
C PRO A 8 9.70 -6.65 0.90
N PHE A 9 10.06 -5.47 1.40
CA PHE A 9 9.37 -4.80 2.50
C PHE A 9 9.14 -3.33 2.20
N LEU A 10 7.96 -2.86 2.59
CA LEU A 10 7.57 -1.46 2.57
C LEU A 10 7.60 -0.95 4.00
N ALA A 11 8.29 0.15 4.25
CA ALA A 11 8.32 0.75 5.58
C ALA A 11 6.99 1.47 5.84
N SER A 12 6.26 1.07 6.88
CA SER A 12 5.04 1.76 7.29
C SER A 12 5.38 3.14 7.87
N VAL A 13 4.71 4.17 7.38
CA VAL A 13 4.96 5.56 7.76
C VAL A 13 3.67 6.22 8.23
N ALA A 14 3.71 6.79 9.43
CA ALA A 14 2.65 7.68 9.92
C ALA A 14 2.90 9.11 9.42
N VAL A 15 1.85 9.75 8.94
CA VAL A 15 1.87 11.14 8.45
C VAL A 15 0.84 11.94 9.27
N PRO A 16 1.14 13.17 9.73
CA PRO A 16 2.32 13.99 9.42
C PRO A 16 3.60 13.53 10.13
N TRP A 17 4.73 13.61 9.40
CA TRP A 17 6.08 13.39 9.92
C TRP A 17 6.52 14.60 10.76
N THR A 18 5.80 14.91 11.83
CA THR A 18 6.04 16.11 12.67
C THR A 18 6.32 15.74 14.13
N GLY A 19 6.59 14.47 14.44
CA GLY A 19 7.05 14.07 15.77
C GLY A 19 8.44 14.68 16.06
N PRO A 20 8.70 15.18 17.28
CA PRO A 20 9.99 15.74 17.65
C PRO A 20 11.11 14.71 17.42
N VAL A 21 12.23 15.17 16.86
CA VAL A 21 13.41 14.40 16.38
C VAL A 21 14.12 13.58 17.48
N GLY A 22 13.55 13.46 18.69
CA GLY A 22 14.18 12.83 19.85
C GLY A 22 13.39 11.73 20.55
N GLU A 23 12.13 11.47 20.20
CA GLU A 23 11.27 10.48 20.91
C GLU A 23 10.52 9.52 19.96
N ASN A 24 10.88 9.49 18.67
CA ASN A 24 10.20 8.63 17.71
C ASN A 24 10.80 7.22 17.73
N ASP A 25 9.98 6.25 18.15
CA ASP A 25 10.22 4.82 17.94
C ASP A 25 10.09 4.54 16.42
N GLY A 26 11.17 4.68 15.66
CA GLY A 26 11.12 4.57 14.20
C GLY A 26 12.39 4.98 13.44
N LEU A 27 12.33 4.87 12.11
CA LEU A 27 13.43 5.26 11.21
C LEU A 27 13.47 6.78 11.00
N SER A 28 14.67 7.36 10.90
CA SER A 28 14.84 8.73 10.43
C SER A 28 14.46 8.86 8.96
N ARG A 29 14.23 10.09 8.48
CA ARG A 29 13.91 10.36 7.08
C ARG A 29 15.02 9.86 6.15
N GLU A 30 16.28 10.04 6.53
CA GLU A 30 17.45 9.60 5.78
C GLU A 30 17.54 8.07 5.74
N GLN A 31 17.26 7.41 6.86
CA GLN A 31 17.22 5.95 6.94
C GLN A 31 16.09 5.37 6.09
N LEU A 32 14.92 6.00 6.12
CA LEU A 32 13.78 5.65 5.27
C LEU A 32 14.11 5.86 3.79
N ALA A 33 14.82 6.94 3.44
CA ALA A 33 15.19 7.25 2.06
C ALA A 33 16.14 6.20 1.46
N CYS A 34 16.96 5.56 2.29
CA CYS A 34 17.77 4.41 1.87
C CYS A 34 16.92 3.19 1.46
N LEU A 35 15.70 3.05 1.99
CA LEU A 35 14.78 1.96 1.62
C LEU A 35 14.02 2.27 0.33
N GLY A 36 13.78 3.54 0.04
CA GLY A 36 13.16 4.02 -1.19
C GLY A 36 11.66 3.75 -1.32
N ALA A 37 11.11 2.70 -0.71
CA ALA A 37 9.67 2.38 -0.79
C ALA A 37 8.99 2.46 0.57
N VAL A 38 7.80 3.07 0.60
CA VAL A 38 7.04 3.33 1.84
C VAL A 38 5.59 2.90 1.70
N PHE A 39 5.00 2.50 2.82
CA PHE A 39 3.60 2.16 2.93
C PHE A 39 2.87 3.21 3.78
N LEU A 40 1.73 3.70 3.27
CA LEU A 40 0.92 4.75 3.88
C LEU A 40 -0.53 4.28 3.97
N GLU A 41 -1.21 4.60 5.07
CA GLU A 41 -2.64 4.35 5.21
C GLU A 41 -3.41 5.67 5.13
N ALA A 42 -4.21 5.82 4.07
CA ALA A 42 -4.99 7.00 3.82
C ALA A 42 -6.40 6.89 4.39
N THR A 43 -6.75 7.89 5.18
CA THR A 43 -8.07 8.12 5.76
C THR A 43 -8.53 9.52 5.39
N ALA A 44 -9.83 9.80 5.51
CA ALA A 44 -10.34 11.14 5.24
C ALA A 44 -9.67 12.22 6.13
N GLN A 45 -9.19 11.86 7.32
CA GLN A 45 -8.60 12.76 8.29
C GLN A 45 -7.15 13.14 7.95
N ASN A 46 -6.36 12.21 7.40
CA ASN A 46 -4.94 12.43 7.11
C ASN A 46 -4.64 12.62 5.60
N LEU A 47 -5.68 12.60 4.75
CA LEU A 47 -5.54 12.68 3.30
C LEU A 47 -4.75 13.91 2.84
N ALA A 48 -4.98 15.07 3.46
CA ALA A 48 -4.28 16.30 3.11
C ALA A 48 -2.76 16.17 3.34
N ASP A 49 -2.37 15.55 4.46
CA ASP A 49 -0.96 15.37 4.80
C ASP A 49 -0.31 14.29 3.91
N ILE A 50 -1.05 13.22 3.61
CA ILE A 50 -0.58 12.18 2.67
C ILE A 50 -0.41 12.76 1.27
N ARG A 51 -1.35 13.57 0.77
CA ARG A 51 -1.20 14.26 -0.52
C ARG A 51 0.04 15.15 -0.52
N ALA A 52 0.28 15.88 0.55
CA ALA A 52 1.46 16.72 0.69
C ALA A 52 2.75 15.87 0.68
N PHE A 53 2.77 14.75 1.40
CA PHE A 53 3.91 13.81 1.42
C PHE A 53 4.17 13.23 0.02
N VAL A 54 3.15 12.68 -0.63
CA VAL A 54 3.24 12.07 -1.96
C VAL A 54 3.70 13.10 -3.00
N SER A 55 3.18 14.33 -2.95
CA SER A 55 3.52 15.37 -3.93
C SER A 55 4.89 16.01 -3.70
N ARG A 56 5.31 16.24 -2.45
CA ARG A 56 6.57 16.94 -2.12
C ARG A 56 7.76 16.01 -2.03
N ASP A 57 7.56 14.83 -1.44
CA ASP A 57 8.61 13.87 -1.13
C ASP A 57 8.59 12.65 -2.05
N GLY A 58 7.62 12.55 -2.98
CA GLY A 58 7.49 11.43 -3.93
C GLY A 58 8.65 11.27 -4.92
N LEU A 59 9.60 12.21 -4.97
CA LEU A 59 10.86 12.02 -5.70
C LEU A 59 11.88 11.19 -4.91
N ALA A 60 11.78 11.17 -3.58
CA ALA A 60 12.68 10.42 -2.70
C ALA A 60 12.10 9.05 -2.29
N PHE A 61 10.77 8.89 -2.39
CA PHE A 61 10.07 7.67 -2.00
C PHE A 61 9.10 7.19 -3.08
N GLU A 62 9.00 5.88 -3.26
CA GLU A 62 7.93 5.20 -3.97
C GLU A 62 6.76 4.92 -3.00
N PRO A 63 5.65 5.69 -3.05
CA PRO A 63 4.58 5.57 -2.08
C PRO A 63 3.60 4.47 -2.49
N TYR A 64 3.40 3.49 -1.62
CA TYR A 64 2.35 2.50 -1.70
C TYR A 64 1.26 2.89 -0.70
N VAL A 65 0.05 3.16 -1.16
CA VAL A 65 -0.98 3.77 -0.32
C VAL A 65 -2.19 2.85 -0.21
N ASP A 66 -2.53 2.42 1.00
CA ASP A 66 -3.82 1.81 1.28
C ASP A 66 -4.88 2.90 1.40
N VAL A 67 -5.82 2.89 0.47
CA VAL A 67 -6.92 3.86 0.38
C VAL A 67 -8.28 3.22 0.68
N THR A 68 -8.29 2.04 1.32
CA THR A 68 -9.53 1.31 1.63
C THR A 68 -10.52 2.07 2.51
N GLN A 69 -10.06 3.08 3.25
CA GLN A 69 -10.89 3.97 4.07
C GLN A 69 -11.35 5.23 3.33
N LEU A 70 -11.00 5.40 2.05
CA LEU A 70 -11.47 6.51 1.21
C LEU A 70 -12.70 6.08 0.40
N GLU A 71 -13.73 6.92 0.42
CA GLU A 71 -14.96 6.72 -0.34
C GLU A 71 -14.91 7.40 -1.71
N SER A 72 -14.24 8.54 -1.81
CA SER A 72 -14.18 9.37 -3.02
C SER A 72 -13.17 8.83 -4.03
N GLN A 73 -13.64 8.56 -5.26
CA GLN A 73 -12.77 8.17 -6.36
C GLN A 73 -11.80 9.31 -6.75
N ASP A 74 -12.27 10.55 -6.75
CA ASP A 74 -11.42 11.73 -7.03
C ASP A 74 -10.27 11.82 -6.02
N ASP A 75 -10.53 11.44 -4.76
CA ASP A 75 -9.49 11.44 -3.75
C ASP A 75 -8.41 10.38 -4.03
N ILE A 76 -8.81 9.20 -4.50
CA ILE A 76 -7.88 8.13 -4.90
C ILE A 76 -7.08 8.55 -6.13
N LEU A 77 -7.73 9.12 -7.14
CA LEU A 77 -7.10 9.61 -8.37
C LEU A 77 -6.06 10.69 -8.07
N SER A 78 -6.39 11.63 -7.18
CA SER A 78 -5.45 12.68 -6.79
C SER A 78 -4.14 12.14 -6.17
N LEU A 79 -4.19 10.98 -5.51
CA LEU A 79 -2.99 10.33 -4.95
C LEU A 79 -2.15 9.69 -6.06
N LEU A 80 -2.79 9.06 -7.04
CA LEU A 80 -2.13 8.54 -8.23
C LEU A 80 -1.48 9.67 -9.04
N ASP A 81 -2.20 10.76 -9.27
CA ASP A 81 -1.69 11.93 -10.01
C ASP A 81 -0.56 12.63 -9.24
N GLY A 82 -0.63 12.62 -7.89
CA GLY A 82 0.41 13.15 -7.02
C GLY A 82 1.72 12.34 -7.00
N GLY A 83 1.73 11.13 -7.57
CA GLY A 83 2.94 10.30 -7.66
C GLY A 83 2.93 9.02 -6.83
N ALA A 84 1.80 8.59 -6.28
CA ALA A 84 1.71 7.29 -5.60
C ALA A 84 2.09 6.16 -6.58
N ARG A 85 3.07 5.32 -6.21
CA ARG A 85 3.53 4.21 -7.04
C ARG A 85 2.41 3.19 -7.24
N LYS A 86 1.68 2.89 -6.16
CA LYS A 86 0.54 1.97 -6.17
C LYS A 86 -0.49 2.38 -5.11
N VAL A 87 -1.76 2.20 -5.42
CA VAL A 87 -2.85 2.33 -4.45
C VAL A 87 -3.57 1.00 -4.25
N PHE A 88 -3.94 0.69 -3.01
CA PHE A 88 -4.71 -0.48 -2.66
C PHE A 88 -6.15 -0.08 -2.34
N VAL A 89 -7.09 -0.57 -3.13
CA VAL A 89 -8.50 -0.17 -3.09
C VAL A 89 -9.37 -1.34 -2.65
N ARG A 90 -10.59 -1.05 -2.19
CA ARG A 90 -11.57 -2.12 -1.94
C ARG A 90 -11.96 -2.81 -3.26
N PRO A 91 -12.33 -4.09 -3.25
CA PRO A 91 -12.71 -4.82 -4.47
C PRO A 91 -13.79 -4.11 -5.30
N GLU A 92 -14.75 -3.46 -4.65
CA GLU A 92 -15.86 -2.76 -5.28
C GLU A 92 -15.42 -1.49 -6.03
N GLN A 93 -14.27 -0.91 -5.66
CA GLN A 93 -13.71 0.29 -6.28
C GLN A 93 -12.75 -0.05 -7.44
N PHE A 94 -12.35 -1.31 -7.59
CA PHE A 94 -11.30 -1.72 -8.51
C PHE A 94 -11.67 -1.52 -9.98
N ASP A 95 -12.87 -1.94 -10.39
CA ASP A 95 -13.28 -1.89 -11.79
C ASP A 95 -13.30 -0.45 -12.33
N ALA A 96 -13.71 0.51 -11.49
CA ALA A 96 -13.72 1.93 -11.79
C ALA A 96 -12.31 2.55 -11.96
N LEU A 97 -11.28 1.86 -11.48
CA LEU A 97 -9.87 2.31 -11.49
C LEU A 97 -8.97 1.38 -12.32
N SER A 98 -9.55 0.39 -13.00
CA SER A 98 -8.84 -0.64 -13.75
C SER A 98 -7.98 -0.09 -14.89
N GLU A 99 -8.32 1.07 -15.43
CA GLU A 99 -7.55 1.76 -16.47
C GLU A 99 -6.13 2.14 -16.02
N HIS A 100 -5.89 2.25 -14.71
CA HIS A 100 -4.57 2.55 -14.14
C HIS A 100 -3.68 1.30 -14.01
N GLY A 101 -4.16 0.13 -14.45
CA GLY A 101 -3.39 -1.09 -14.64
C GLY A 101 -2.59 -1.51 -13.40
N SER A 102 -1.27 -1.60 -13.55
CA SER A 102 -0.38 -2.07 -12.49
C SER A 102 -0.25 -1.14 -11.29
N ARG A 103 -0.78 0.10 -11.34
CA ARG A 103 -0.75 1.05 -10.22
C ARG A 103 -1.92 0.90 -9.25
N VAL A 104 -2.91 0.06 -9.57
CA VAL A 104 -4.07 -0.18 -8.71
C VAL A 104 -4.12 -1.67 -8.37
N ALA A 105 -4.26 -1.98 -7.09
CA ALA A 105 -4.38 -3.34 -6.60
C ALA A 105 -5.55 -3.45 -5.62
N GLN A 106 -6.13 -4.63 -5.49
CA GLN A 106 -7.20 -4.86 -4.53
C GLN A 106 -6.63 -5.11 -3.14
N ALA A 107 -7.32 -4.66 -2.10
CA ALA A 107 -7.07 -4.97 -0.71
C ALA A 107 -8.20 -5.82 -0.17
N VAL A 108 -7.87 -6.94 0.48
CA VAL A 108 -8.83 -7.87 1.07
C VAL A 108 -8.37 -8.28 2.46
N ALA A 109 -9.31 -8.52 3.36
CA ALA A 109 -9.02 -9.15 4.63
C ALA A 109 -8.63 -10.63 4.41
N ALA A 110 -7.74 -11.17 5.25
CA ALA A 110 -7.35 -12.57 5.24
C ALA A 110 -8.54 -13.54 5.43
N SER A 111 -9.62 -13.07 6.06
CA SER A 111 -10.86 -13.80 6.28
C SER A 111 -11.83 -13.76 5.09
N ALA A 112 -11.55 -12.96 4.05
CA ALA A 112 -12.45 -12.81 2.91
C ALA A 112 -12.57 -14.11 2.11
N GLN A 113 -13.78 -14.41 1.64
CA GLN A 113 -14.01 -15.56 0.77
C GLN A 113 -13.67 -15.22 -0.68
N GLY A 114 -12.57 -15.79 -1.17
CA GLY A 114 -12.13 -15.63 -2.55
C GLY A 114 -11.18 -14.45 -2.72
N LEU A 115 -9.92 -14.76 -3.03
CA LEU A 115 -8.90 -13.75 -3.30
C LEU A 115 -8.95 -13.36 -4.80
N PRO A 116 -9.16 -12.08 -5.12
CA PRO A 116 -9.18 -11.61 -6.50
C PRO A 116 -7.78 -11.75 -7.10
N ALA A 117 -7.70 -12.30 -8.31
CA ALA A 117 -6.46 -12.37 -9.08
C ALA A 117 -6.46 -11.17 -10.04
N THR A 118 -5.76 -10.10 -9.66
CA THR A 118 -5.63 -8.92 -10.52
C THR A 118 -4.20 -8.76 -10.99
N GLU A 119 -4.02 -8.17 -12.17
CA GLU A 119 -2.69 -7.88 -12.74
C GLU A 119 -1.89 -6.90 -11.88
N GLY A 120 -2.58 -6.00 -11.18
CA GLY A 120 -1.97 -5.05 -10.26
C GLY A 120 -1.53 -5.64 -8.92
N GLY A 121 -1.93 -6.88 -8.61
CA GLY A 121 -1.57 -7.57 -7.39
C GLY A 121 -2.66 -7.53 -6.31
N LEU A 122 -2.27 -7.91 -5.09
CA LEU A 122 -3.19 -8.07 -3.97
C LEU A 122 -2.53 -7.65 -2.66
N LEU A 123 -3.21 -6.82 -1.87
CA LEU A 123 -2.89 -6.58 -0.46
C LEU A 123 -3.80 -7.44 0.41
N VAL A 124 -3.21 -8.24 1.28
CA VAL A 124 -3.94 -9.03 2.28
C VAL A 124 -3.70 -8.43 3.66
N SER A 125 -4.76 -8.05 4.36
CA SER A 125 -4.69 -7.48 5.70
C SER A 125 -5.19 -8.44 6.77
N GLY A 126 -4.65 -8.32 7.99
CA GLY A 126 -5.15 -9.06 9.15
C GLY A 126 -4.78 -10.55 9.13
N ILE A 127 -3.58 -10.87 8.65
CA ILE A 127 -3.04 -12.22 8.78
C ILE A 127 -2.65 -12.42 10.25
N GLU A 128 -3.52 -13.10 10.99
CA GLU A 128 -3.20 -13.57 12.33
C GLU A 128 -2.00 -14.52 12.29
N THR A 129 -1.03 -14.32 13.18
CA THR A 129 0.16 -15.19 13.33
C THR A 129 -0.14 -16.54 13.99
N THR A 130 -1.41 -16.82 14.27
CA THR A 130 -1.85 -18.12 14.79
C THR A 130 -1.91 -19.14 13.65
N ALA A 131 -1.19 -20.26 13.83
CA ALA A 131 -0.78 -21.21 12.78
C ALA A 131 -1.90 -21.81 11.89
N GLY A 132 -3.17 -21.72 12.29
CA GLY A 132 -4.29 -22.28 11.54
C GLY A 132 -4.78 -21.40 10.38
N ALA A 133 -4.95 -20.10 10.61
CA ALA A 133 -5.60 -19.19 9.65
C ALA A 133 -4.67 -18.81 8.48
N SER A 134 -3.37 -18.66 8.74
CA SER A 134 -2.40 -18.22 7.73
C SER A 134 -2.14 -19.29 6.66
N SER A 135 -2.26 -20.58 6.99
CA SER A 135 -2.00 -21.67 6.04
C SER A 135 -3.03 -21.77 4.92
N ALA A 136 -4.32 -21.59 5.23
CA ALA A 136 -5.40 -21.61 4.23
C ALA A 136 -5.28 -20.45 3.23
N VAL A 137 -4.93 -19.26 3.72
CA VAL A 137 -4.70 -18.06 2.89
C VAL A 137 -3.49 -18.27 1.96
N VAL A 138 -2.39 -18.81 2.50
CA VAL A 138 -1.18 -19.12 1.71
C VAL A 138 -1.46 -20.13 0.60
N GLU A 139 -2.25 -21.18 0.86
CA GLU A 139 -2.61 -22.17 -0.18
C GLU A 139 -3.49 -21.56 -1.28
N GLN A 140 -4.45 -20.70 -0.92
CA GLN A 140 -5.23 -19.95 -1.91
C GLN A 140 -4.35 -19.05 -2.78
N LEU A 141 -3.38 -18.35 -2.18
CA LEU A 141 -2.44 -17.48 -2.89
C LEU A 141 -1.51 -18.26 -3.84
N LYS A 142 -0.95 -19.39 -3.40
CA LYS A 142 -0.11 -20.27 -4.23
C LYS A 142 -0.85 -20.75 -5.47
N SER A 143 -2.12 -21.14 -5.33
CA SER A 143 -2.92 -21.67 -6.44
C SER A 143 -3.17 -20.65 -7.55
N ARG A 144 -3.22 -19.35 -7.21
CA ARG A 144 -3.60 -18.27 -8.15
C ARG A 144 -2.43 -17.60 -8.87
N LYS A 145 -1.18 -17.92 -8.52
CA LYS A 145 0.04 -17.34 -9.14
C LYS A 145 0.03 -15.81 -9.22
N ILE A 146 -0.39 -15.14 -8.13
CA ILE A 146 -0.42 -13.68 -8.06
C ILE A 146 1.02 -13.14 -8.14
N SER A 147 1.29 -12.25 -9.09
CA SER A 147 2.62 -11.73 -9.39
C SER A 147 3.15 -10.73 -8.35
N SER A 148 2.25 -10.00 -7.70
CA SER A 148 2.58 -8.99 -6.69
C SER A 148 1.65 -9.14 -5.48
N LEU A 149 2.17 -9.73 -4.42
CA LEU A 149 1.46 -9.95 -3.17
C LEU A 149 2.05 -9.07 -2.07
N PHE A 150 1.18 -8.36 -1.37
CA PHE A 150 1.50 -7.52 -0.23
C PHE A 150 0.73 -8.04 0.98
N VAL A 151 1.36 -7.97 2.15
CA VAL A 151 0.77 -8.40 3.42
C VAL A 151 0.98 -7.30 4.44
N LYS A 152 -0.06 -6.97 5.21
CA LYS A 152 0.02 -6.06 6.34
C LYS A 152 -0.65 -6.63 7.60
#